data_AF-A0A1X7HJY1-F1
#
_entry.id   AF-A0A1X7HJY1-F1
#
_cell.length_a   1.000
_cell.length_b   1.000
_cell.length_c   1.000
_cell.angle_alpha   90.00
_cell.angle_beta   90.00
_cell.angle_gamma   90.00
#
_symmetry.space_group_name_H-M   'P 1'
#
loop_
_entity.id
_entity.type
_entity.pdbx_description
1 polymer ?
#
loop_
_entity_poly.entity_id
_entity_poly.type
_entity_poly.pdbx_seq_one_letter_code
_entity_poly.pdbx_strand_id
1 'polypeptide(L)'
;MKTSMNVLFKSMQKDDKKEILKFEIKGAEDVDGEAELFDLSGDIVVISMEVGGDDVCGEINAEFISMQRDSKKTVMKFGIKGDSDDKAAKLYRFAGRNVTLNVAPSQMSIEEFNEPREGIRGKINPDGTVEVEDENQMTLEEAAAAEEDGPPMPDNDDDLPF
;
A
#
# COMPACT_ATOMS: atom_id res chain seq x y z
N MET A 1 -10.18 -6.95 -4.46
CA MET A 1 -10.35 -8.42 -4.57
C MET A 1 -9.01 -9.09 -4.26
N LYS A 2 -8.98 -10.16 -3.46
CA LYS A 2 -7.74 -10.80 -2.97
C LYS A 2 -7.74 -12.27 -3.36
N THR A 3 -6.74 -12.70 -4.14
CA THR A 3 -6.60 -14.09 -4.60
C THR A 3 -5.58 -14.80 -3.71
N SER A 4 -5.97 -15.92 -3.09
CA SER A 4 -5.12 -16.70 -2.19
C SER A 4 -4.82 -18.06 -2.80
N MET A 5 -3.55 -18.48 -2.79
CA MET A 5 -3.12 -19.73 -3.41
C MET A 5 -1.94 -20.37 -2.68
N ASN A 6 -1.87 -21.70 -2.73
CA ASN A 6 -0.71 -22.42 -2.24
C ASN A 6 0.35 -22.54 -3.35
N VAL A 7 1.51 -21.93 -3.13
CA VAL A 7 2.61 -21.88 -4.10
C VAL A 7 3.92 -22.34 -3.48
N LEU A 8 4.77 -22.93 -4.30
CA LEU A 8 6.17 -23.14 -3.94
C LEU A 8 6.91 -21.82 -4.11
N PHE A 9 7.40 -21.24 -3.02
CA PHE A 9 8.35 -20.14 -3.12
C PHE A 9 9.71 -20.70 -3.55
N LYS A 10 10.09 -20.51 -4.81
CA LYS A 10 11.26 -21.19 -5.39
C LYS A 10 12.57 -20.52 -4.97
N SER A 11 12.65 -19.21 -5.18
CA SER A 11 13.88 -18.44 -4.99
C SER A 11 13.60 -16.94 -5.02
N MET A 12 14.50 -16.17 -4.40
CA MET A 12 14.60 -14.73 -4.55
C MET A 12 15.94 -14.38 -5.20
N GLN A 13 15.95 -13.44 -6.13
CA GLN A 13 17.16 -12.93 -6.75
C GLN A 13 17.25 -11.43 -6.50
N LYS A 14 18.31 -10.99 -5.83
CA LYS A 14 18.64 -9.57 -5.71
C LYS A 14 19.21 -9.10 -7.03
N ASP A 15 18.57 -8.10 -7.63
CA ASP A 15 19.04 -7.36 -8.79
C ASP A 15 19.45 -5.95 -8.32
N ASP A 16 20.18 -5.20 -9.16
CA ASP A 16 20.81 -3.93 -8.76
C ASP A 16 19.82 -2.86 -8.25
N LYS A 17 18.52 -3.01 -8.55
CA LYS A 17 17.46 -2.05 -8.15
C LYS A 17 16.21 -2.66 -7.53
N LYS A 18 16.04 -3.98 -7.62
CA LYS A 18 14.82 -4.68 -7.22
C LYS A 18 15.15 -6.08 -6.75
N GLU A 19 14.31 -6.64 -5.89
CA GLU A 19 14.40 -8.05 -5.51
C GLU A 19 13.30 -8.85 -6.23
N ILE A 20 13.70 -9.82 -7.04
CA ILE A 20 12.80 -10.64 -7.85
C ILE A 20 12.44 -11.90 -7.07
N LEU A 21 11.19 -12.00 -6.65
CA LEU A 21 10.59 -13.21 -6.08
C LEU A 21 10.08 -14.13 -7.19
N LYS A 22 10.37 -15.43 -7.08
CA LYS A 22 9.90 -16.46 -8.01
C LYS A 22 9.06 -17.50 -7.28
N PHE A 23 7.81 -17.64 -7.69
CA PHE A 23 6.88 -18.64 -7.19
C PHE A 23 6.51 -19.65 -8.28
N GLU A 24 6.26 -20.89 -7.89
CA GLU A 24 5.81 -21.96 -8.77
C GLU A 24 4.55 -22.62 -8.22
N ILE A 25 3.47 -22.67 -9.01
CA ILE A 25 2.29 -23.49 -8.73
C ILE A 25 2.60 -24.91 -9.23
N LYS A 26 2.46 -25.91 -8.37
CA LYS A 26 2.69 -27.32 -8.74
C LYS A 26 1.40 -27.95 -9.23
N GLY A 27 1.39 -28.43 -10.47
CA GLY A 27 0.26 -29.15 -11.06
C GLY A 27 -0.56 -28.30 -12.02
N ALA A 28 -1.44 -28.98 -12.76
CA ALA A 28 -2.50 -28.38 -13.56
C ALA A 28 -3.78 -28.21 -12.73
N GLU A 29 -3.63 -27.88 -11.45
CA GLU A 29 -4.79 -27.45 -10.66
C GLU A 29 -5.17 -26.07 -11.17
N ASP A 30 -6.40 -25.96 -11.71
CA ASP A 30 -7.01 -24.68 -11.98
C ASP A 30 -7.06 -23.94 -10.65
N VAL A 31 -6.13 -23.01 -10.46
CA VAL A 31 -6.19 -22.10 -9.31
C VAL A 31 -7.42 -21.24 -9.56
N ASP A 32 -8.43 -21.34 -8.71
CA ASP A 32 -9.57 -20.43 -8.76
C ASP A 32 -9.03 -18.99 -8.72
N GLY A 33 -9.27 -18.23 -9.80
CA GLY A 33 -8.69 -16.90 -10.02
C GLY A 33 -7.41 -16.86 -10.87
N GLU A 34 -7.02 -17.94 -11.56
CA GLU A 34 -5.84 -17.91 -12.48
C GLU A 34 -5.99 -16.87 -13.59
N ALA A 35 -7.20 -16.70 -14.13
CA ALA A 35 -7.50 -15.67 -15.13
C ALA A 35 -7.27 -14.25 -14.56
N GLU A 36 -7.70 -14.01 -13.32
CA GLU A 36 -7.54 -12.72 -12.65
C GLU A 36 -6.06 -12.42 -12.36
N LEU A 37 -5.29 -13.44 -11.96
CA LEU A 37 -3.84 -13.31 -11.80
C LEU A 37 -3.14 -13.03 -13.12
N PHE A 38 -3.61 -13.63 -14.20
CA PHE A 38 -3.08 -13.37 -15.53
C PHE A 38 -3.32 -11.91 -15.94
N ASP A 39 -4.50 -11.37 -15.65
CA ASP A 39 -4.83 -9.97 -15.92
C ASP A 39 -3.99 -8.99 -15.08
N LEU A 40 -3.61 -9.39 -13.86
CA LEU A 40 -2.71 -8.60 -12.99
C LEU A 40 -1.23 -8.66 -13.44
N SER A 41 -0.87 -9.49 -14.42
CA SER A 41 0.50 -9.57 -14.93
C SER A 41 0.87 -8.28 -15.66
N GLY A 42 1.84 -7.55 -15.12
CA GLY A 42 2.30 -6.24 -15.58
C GLY A 42 1.89 -5.10 -14.66
N ASP A 43 0.98 -5.35 -13.71
CA ASP A 43 0.48 -4.35 -12.77
C ASP A 43 1.25 -4.34 -11.44
N ILE A 44 1.04 -3.26 -10.69
CA ILE A 44 1.48 -3.17 -9.29
C ILE A 44 0.43 -3.84 -8.42
N VAL A 45 0.88 -4.78 -7.60
CA VAL A 45 0.06 -5.59 -6.71
C VAL A 45 0.57 -5.47 -5.27
N VAL A 46 -0.32 -5.72 -4.33
CA VAL A 46 0.01 -5.96 -2.94
C VAL A 46 0.07 -7.46 -2.73
N ILE A 47 1.21 -7.96 -2.27
CA ILE A 47 1.38 -9.37 -1.91
C ILE A 47 1.50 -9.53 -0.40
N SER A 48 0.92 -10.59 0.14
CA SER A 48 1.17 -11.03 1.51
C SER A 48 1.40 -12.54 1.54
N MET A 49 2.14 -13.03 2.53
CA MET A 49 2.52 -14.44 2.62
C MET A 49 2.17 -15.00 3.99
N GLU A 50 1.56 -16.17 3.99
CA GLU A 50 1.18 -16.89 5.19
C GLU A 50 1.84 -18.27 5.21
N VAL A 51 2.34 -18.67 6.38
CA VAL A 51 2.98 -19.98 6.59
C VAL A 51 2.40 -20.58 7.86
N GLY A 52 1.71 -21.72 7.74
CA GLY A 52 1.07 -22.38 8.88
C GLY A 52 -0.13 -21.63 9.47
N GLY A 53 -0.67 -20.65 8.75
CA GLY A 53 -1.77 -19.80 9.19
C GLY A 53 -1.35 -18.45 9.78
N ASP A 54 -0.05 -18.22 9.93
CA ASP A 54 0.50 -16.95 10.42
C ASP A 54 1.05 -16.10 9.27
N ASP A 55 0.74 -14.80 9.27
CA ASP A 55 1.32 -13.82 8.35
C ASP A 55 2.80 -13.58 8.69
N VAL A 56 3.68 -13.83 7.72
CA VAL A 56 5.14 -13.77 7.93
C VAL A 56 5.78 -12.48 7.45
N CYS A 57 5.10 -11.70 6.61
CA CYS A 57 5.73 -10.53 5.98
C CYS A 57 4.84 -9.29 5.89
N GLY A 58 3.55 -9.38 6.25
CA GLY A 58 2.60 -8.31 6.02
C GLY A 58 2.39 -8.05 4.54
N GLU A 59 1.67 -6.97 4.25
CA GLU A 59 1.46 -6.48 2.90
C GLU A 59 2.73 -5.81 2.36
N ILE A 60 3.13 -6.22 1.15
CA ILE A 60 4.29 -5.71 0.42
C ILE A 60 3.81 -5.28 -0.96
N ASN A 61 4.13 -4.04 -1.34
CA ASN A 61 3.94 -3.58 -2.71
C ASN A 61 4.98 -4.24 -3.62
N ALA A 62 4.51 -4.94 -4.64
CA ALA A 62 5.33 -5.63 -5.62
C ALA A 62 4.81 -5.39 -7.04
N GLU A 63 5.70 -5.39 -8.01
CA GLU A 63 5.36 -5.39 -9.42
C GLU A 63 5.17 -6.82 -9.89
N PHE A 64 4.01 -7.17 -10.43
CA PHE A 64 3.80 -8.50 -10.99
C PHE A 64 4.45 -8.55 -12.39
N ILE A 65 5.72 -8.95 -12.45
CA ILE A 65 6.53 -8.89 -13.68
C ILE A 65 5.97 -9.79 -14.78
N SER A 66 5.62 -11.04 -14.45
CA SER A 66 5.13 -12.00 -15.43
C SER A 66 4.54 -13.25 -14.78
N MET A 67 3.55 -13.82 -15.46
CA MET A 67 3.02 -15.16 -15.22
C MET A 67 3.24 -16.04 -16.46
N GLN A 68 3.85 -17.21 -16.28
CA GLN A 68 4.13 -18.15 -17.37
C GLN A 68 3.57 -19.52 -17.03
N ARG A 69 2.54 -19.95 -17.77
CA ARG A 69 1.98 -21.29 -17.67
C ARG A 69 2.75 -22.25 -18.56
N ASP A 70 3.32 -23.29 -17.95
CA ASP A 70 3.88 -24.45 -18.64
C ASP A 70 2.95 -25.66 -18.40
N SER A 71 3.03 -26.64 -19.28
CA SER A 71 2.34 -27.93 -19.25
C SER A 71 2.41 -28.70 -17.91
N LYS A 72 3.31 -28.34 -17.00
CA LYS A 72 3.52 -28.99 -15.69
C LYS A 72 3.42 -28.06 -14.48
N LYS A 73 3.50 -26.74 -14.69
CA LYS A 73 3.62 -25.75 -13.62
C LYS A 73 3.38 -24.34 -14.13
N THR A 74 2.90 -23.47 -13.26
CA THR A 74 2.81 -22.03 -13.54
C THR A 74 3.88 -21.29 -12.74
N VAL A 75 4.67 -20.45 -13.41
CA VAL A 75 5.77 -19.68 -12.81
C VAL A 75 5.36 -18.22 -12.73
N MET A 76 5.38 -17.65 -11.53
CA MET A 76 5.09 -16.23 -11.28
C MET A 76 6.35 -15.51 -10.81
N LYS A 77 6.55 -14.28 -11.31
CA LYS A 77 7.66 -13.41 -10.91
C LYS A 77 7.13 -12.09 -10.39
N PHE A 78 7.55 -11.71 -9.18
CA PHE A 78 7.22 -10.42 -8.58
C PHE A 78 8.49 -9.63 -8.30
N GLY A 79 8.50 -8.34 -8.59
CA GLY A 79 9.61 -7.42 -8.32
C GLY A 79 9.29 -6.51 -7.15
N ILE A 80 10.04 -6.63 -6.06
CA ILE A 80 9.93 -5.76 -4.90
C ILE A 80 10.98 -4.65 -5.02
N LYS A 81 10.60 -3.39 -4.71
CA LYS A 81 11.56 -2.29 -4.59
C LYS A 81 12.23 -2.30 -3.21
N GLY A 82 13.47 -1.84 -3.15
CA GLY A 82 14.34 -1.91 -1.96
C GLY A 82 13.81 -1.23 -0.70
N ASP A 83 12.77 -0.40 -0.80
CA ASP A 83 12.09 0.19 0.37
C ASP A 83 11.41 -0.85 1.27
N SER A 84 11.28 -2.10 0.79
CA SER A 84 10.71 -3.25 1.52
C SER A 84 11.73 -4.33 1.91
N ASP A 85 13.03 -4.00 1.90
CA ASP A 85 14.13 -4.94 2.17
C ASP A 85 13.96 -5.70 3.49
N ASP A 86 13.45 -5.09 4.56
CA ASP A 86 13.24 -5.76 5.86
C ASP A 86 12.17 -6.88 5.79
N LYS A 87 11.10 -6.65 5.02
CA LYS A 87 10.03 -7.64 4.81
C LYS A 87 10.49 -8.71 3.83
N ALA A 88 11.21 -8.31 2.77
CA ALA A 88 11.81 -9.22 1.80
C ALA A 88 12.85 -10.17 2.43
N ALA A 89 13.66 -9.69 3.36
CA ALA A 89 14.61 -10.52 4.10
C ALA A 89 13.93 -11.61 4.95
N LYS A 90 12.72 -11.36 5.46
CA LYS A 90 11.93 -12.39 6.16
C LYS A 90 11.46 -13.48 5.20
N LEU A 91 11.07 -13.09 3.98
CA LEU A 91 10.68 -14.03 2.92
C LEU A 91 11.81 -14.99 2.59
N TYR A 92 13.07 -14.52 2.58
CA TYR A 92 14.24 -15.33 2.27
C TYR A 92 14.31 -16.65 3.06
N ARG A 93 13.85 -16.65 4.32
CA ARG A 93 13.84 -17.85 5.18
C ARG A 93 12.89 -18.94 4.71
N PHE A 94 11.90 -18.60 3.89
CA PHE A 94 10.87 -19.49 3.38
C PHE A 94 11.12 -19.91 1.93
N ALA A 95 12.22 -19.49 1.31
CA ALA A 95 12.61 -19.98 0.00
C ALA A 95 12.80 -21.51 0.03
N GLY A 96 12.27 -22.19 -0.99
CA GLY A 96 12.22 -23.64 -1.11
C GLY A 96 11.05 -24.32 -0.40
N ARG A 97 10.12 -23.56 0.21
CA ARG A 97 8.95 -24.10 0.93
C ARG A 97 7.63 -23.76 0.22
N ASN A 98 6.61 -24.57 0.46
CA ASN A 98 5.25 -24.23 0.09
C ASN A 98 4.73 -23.18 1.07
N VAL A 99 4.16 -22.11 0.52
CA VAL A 99 3.63 -20.96 1.26
C VAL A 99 2.26 -20.61 0.68
N THR A 100 1.40 -20.02 1.50
CA THR A 100 0.16 -19.43 1.01
C THR A 100 0.47 -18.00 0.58
N LEU A 101 0.37 -17.71 -0.71
CA LEU A 101 0.56 -16.38 -1.28
C LEU A 101 -0.80 -15.75 -1.52
N ASN A 102 -0.96 -14.54 -1.00
CA ASN A 102 -2.09 -13.70 -1.31
C ASN A 102 -1.64 -12.58 -2.26
N VAL A 103 -2.43 -12.33 -3.30
CA VAL A 103 -2.19 -11.27 -4.29
C VAL A 103 -3.44 -10.42 -4.38
N ALA A 104 -3.29 -9.10 -4.29
CA ALA A 104 -4.36 -8.13 -4.49
C ALA A 104 -3.86 -7.00 -5.41
N PRO A 105 -4.70 -6.39 -6.25
CA PRO A 105 -4.32 -5.20 -7.01
C PRO A 105 -3.96 -4.05 -6.04
N SER A 106 -2.92 -3.28 -6.37
CA SER A 106 -2.49 -2.12 -5.57
C SER A 106 -3.35 -0.86 -5.81
N GLN A 107 -4.13 -0.87 -6.89
CA GLN A 107 -5.07 0.20 -7.20
C GLN A 107 -6.24 0.16 -6.22
N MET A 108 -6.45 1.27 -5.49
CA MET A 108 -7.78 1.63 -4.99
C MET A 108 -8.69 1.65 -6.23
N SER A 109 -9.77 0.88 -6.23
CA SER A 109 -10.74 1.02 -7.32
C SER A 109 -11.31 2.44 -7.30
N ILE A 110 -11.79 2.94 -8.44
CA ILE A 110 -12.46 4.26 -8.48
C ILE A 110 -13.67 4.27 -7.52
N GLU A 111 -14.25 3.11 -7.23
CA GLU A 111 -15.35 2.93 -6.28
C GLU A 111 -14.90 3.14 -4.84
N GLU A 112 -13.69 2.68 -4.47
CA GLU A 112 -13.09 2.89 -3.15
C GLU A 112 -12.63 4.35 -2.95
N PHE A 113 -12.22 5.04 -4.03
CA PHE A 113 -11.99 6.50 -4.01
C PHE A 113 -13.26 7.30 -3.71
N ASN A 114 -14.43 6.79 -4.12
CA ASN A 114 -15.74 7.40 -3.89
C ASN A 114 -16.34 7.06 -2.52
N GLU A 115 -15.65 6.29 -1.66
CA GLU A 115 -16.07 6.14 -0.27
C GLU A 115 -16.15 7.51 0.41
N PRO A 116 -17.22 7.77 1.19
CA PRO A 116 -17.36 9.04 1.91
C PRO A 116 -16.25 9.16 2.95
N ARG A 117 -15.17 9.86 2.59
CA ARG A 117 -14.11 10.24 3.52
C ARG A 117 -14.69 11.20 4.57
N GLU A 118 -14.22 11.08 5.81
CA GLU A 118 -14.44 12.12 6.81
C GLU A 118 -13.71 13.40 6.37
N GLY A 119 -14.46 14.33 5.82
CA GLY A 119 -13.99 15.63 5.38
C GLY A 119 -15.19 16.55 5.23
N ILE A 120 -15.02 17.81 5.64
CA ILE A 120 -16.07 18.81 5.53
C ILE A 120 -16.09 19.30 4.08
N ARG A 121 -17.24 19.22 3.42
CA ARG A 121 -17.40 19.69 2.04
C ARG A 121 -17.44 21.22 2.05
N GLY A 122 -16.50 21.84 1.35
CA GLY A 122 -16.49 23.29 1.11
C GLY A 122 -16.98 23.64 -0.30
N LYS A 123 -17.60 24.80 -0.45
CA LYS A 123 -17.93 25.39 -1.74
C LYS A 123 -16.84 26.38 -2.13
N ILE A 124 -16.30 26.24 -3.34
CA ILE A 124 -15.34 27.19 -3.88
C ILE A 124 -16.09 28.30 -4.59
N ASN A 125 -15.86 29.54 -4.18
CA ASN A 125 -16.43 30.73 -4.80
C ASN A 125 -15.61 31.16 -6.03
N PRO A 126 -16.20 31.94 -6.96
CA PRO A 126 -15.50 32.43 -8.16
C PRO A 126 -14.29 33.34 -7.89
N ASP A 127 -14.18 33.87 -6.68
CA ASP A 127 -13.06 34.67 -6.18
C ASP A 127 -11.89 33.81 -5.64
N GLY A 128 -12.04 32.48 -5.66
CA GLY A 128 -11.04 31.53 -5.16
C GLY A 128 -11.10 31.29 -3.65
N THR A 129 -12.07 31.87 -2.94
CA THR A 129 -12.32 31.58 -1.53
C THR A 129 -13.09 30.27 -1.36
N VAL A 130 -12.93 29.63 -0.20
CA VAL A 130 -13.62 28.37 0.13
C VAL A 130 -14.52 28.61 1.34
N GLU A 131 -15.82 28.48 1.13
CA GLU A 131 -16.81 28.48 2.20
C GLU A 131 -16.97 27.06 2.74
N VAL A 132 -16.66 26.87 4.02
CA VAL A 132 -16.81 25.60 4.73
C VAL A 132 -17.76 25.85 5.90
N GLU A 133 -18.84 25.09 5.99
CA GLU A 133 -19.76 25.12 7.13
C GLU A 133 -19.19 24.27 8.27
N ASP A 134 -18.13 24.77 8.93
CA ASP A 134 -17.52 24.15 10.11
C ASP A 134 -17.72 25.05 11.34
N GLU A 135 -18.41 24.55 12.37
CA GLU A 135 -18.64 25.26 13.63
C GLU A 135 -17.35 25.54 14.41
N ASN A 136 -16.25 24.85 14.10
CA ASN A 136 -14.94 25.05 14.73
C ASN A 136 -14.01 25.96 13.93
N GLN A 137 -14.44 26.47 12.77
CA GLN A 137 -13.64 27.37 11.94
C GLN A 137 -14.03 28.82 12.21
N MET A 138 -13.15 29.58 12.86
CA MET A 138 -13.33 31.03 13.03
C MET A 138 -13.06 31.77 11.72
N THR A 139 -13.85 32.81 11.47
CA THR A 139 -13.60 33.76 10.38
C THR A 139 -12.39 34.65 10.69
N LEU A 140 -11.76 35.22 9.66
CA LEU A 140 -10.67 36.20 9.83
C LEU A 140 -11.09 37.42 10.67
N GLU A 141 -12.36 37.79 10.59
CA GLU A 141 -12.93 38.92 11.32
C GLU A 141 -13.12 38.60 12.81
N GLU A 142 -13.56 37.37 13.13
CA GLU A 142 -13.62 36.88 14.51
C GLU A 142 -12.23 36.67 15.12
N ALA A 143 -11.25 36.21 14.33
CA ALA A 143 -9.88 36.08 14.77
C ALA A 143 -9.23 37.45 15.11
N ALA A 144 -9.48 38.47 14.27
CA ALA A 144 -9.02 39.83 14.52
C ALA A 144 -9.70 40.47 15.74
N ALA A 145 -10.97 40.16 15.99
CA ALA A 145 -11.69 40.64 17.18
C ALA A 145 -11.22 39.96 18.48
N ALA A 146 -10.76 38.70 18.40
CA ALA A 146 -10.20 37.98 19.56
C ALA A 146 -8.79 38.45 19.95
N GLU A 147 -8.10 39.19 19.08
CA GLU A 147 -6.74 39.72 19.31
C GLU A 147 -6.74 40.91 20.30
N GLU A 148 -7.88 41.59 20.51
CA GLU A 148 -8.00 42.67 21.51
C GLU A 148 -8.05 42.16 22.97
N ASP A 149 -8.26 40.86 23.21
CA ASP A 149 -8.38 40.26 24.55
C ASP A 149 -7.39 39.10 24.78
N GLY A 150 -6.34 39.02 23.95
CA GLY A 150 -5.25 38.06 24.08
C GLY A 150 -4.36 38.37 25.29
N PRO A 151 -3.77 37.36 25.95
CA PRO A 151 -2.80 37.60 27.02
C PRO A 151 -1.66 38.48 26.50
N PRO A 152 -1.15 39.44 27.30
CA PRO A 152 -0.09 40.32 26.86
C PRO A 152 1.08 39.49 26.34
N MET A 153 1.54 39.79 25.11
CA MET A 153 2.79 39.20 24.62
C MET A 153 3.89 39.50 25.65
N PRO A 154 4.64 38.49 26.12
CA PRO A 154 5.72 38.74 27.05
C PRO A 154 6.81 39.57 26.35
N ASP A 155 7.07 40.77 26.87
CA ASP A 155 8.09 41.73 26.37
C ASP A 155 9.55 41.29 26.59
N ASN A 156 9.84 39.99 26.73
CA ASN A 156 11.18 39.52 27.10
C ASN A 156 11.77 38.57 26.04
N ASP A 157 12.48 39.17 25.10
CA ASP A 157 13.31 38.53 24.06
C ASP A 157 14.64 37.94 24.60
N ASP A 158 14.77 37.69 25.91
CA ASP A 158 16.12 37.52 26.50
C ASP A 158 16.23 36.42 27.57
N ASP A 159 15.49 35.32 27.48
CA ASP A 159 15.75 34.13 28.31
C ASP A 159 15.29 32.82 27.65
N LEU A 160 15.85 32.51 26.48
CA LEU A 160 15.89 31.13 26.00
C LEU A 160 17.14 30.44 26.57
N PRO A 161 17.02 29.41 27.43
CA PRO A 161 18.17 28.66 27.90
C PRO A 161 18.80 27.89 26.73
N PHE A 162 20.08 28.16 26.46
CA PHE A 162 20.92 27.37 25.55
C PHE A 162 21.12 25.93 26.03
#